data_AF-A0A962A898-F1
#
_entry.id   AF-A0A962A898-F1
#
_cell.length_a   1.000
_cell.length_b   1.000
_cell.length_c   1.000
_cell.angle_alpha   90.00
_cell.angle_beta   90.00
_cell.angle_gamma   90.00
#
_symmetry.space_group_name_H-M   'P 1'
#
loop_
_entity.id
_entity.type
_entity.pdbx_description
1 polymer ?
#
loop_
_entity_poly.entity_id
_entity_poly.type
_entity_poly.pdbx_seq_one_letter_code
_entity_poly.pdbx_strand_id
1 'polypeptide(L)'
;MDAQEMTSTVAGHFKRRVARRLFLFLLLVPLAPILSIWAMATVALVSGCRVDQTTQCVVAWFSVNEIIEATLRVAAASVVELVERSDRWLLAYNLATGLWLVACLLASVRGWLDTLSRTLLGLLATIVCAFAPYFGPILAIGLLSRGWHCEPNAGGVGDCRIFGGAVDSAHAAVRLAEPTLSFGGIILCGVLFLGYAIAIVSVRLLSRDTA
;
A
#
# COMPACT_ATOMS: atom_id res chain seq x y z
N MET A 1 23.17 1.78 -42.13
CA MET A 1 22.64 1.48 -40.79
C MET A 1 23.01 2.67 -39.95
N ASP A 2 22.06 3.59 -39.81
CA ASP A 2 22.36 5.00 -39.54
C ASP A 2 22.35 5.29 -38.04
N ALA A 3 23.28 6.12 -37.58
CA ALA A 3 23.43 6.51 -36.17
C ALA A 3 22.14 7.12 -35.56
N GLN A 4 21.25 7.63 -36.40
CA GLN A 4 19.94 8.16 -36.02
C GLN A 4 18.95 7.05 -35.59
N GLU A 5 19.08 5.84 -36.13
CA GLU A 5 18.25 4.69 -35.77
C GLU A 5 18.74 4.01 -34.47
N MET A 6 20.06 4.03 -34.24
CA MET A 6 20.66 3.58 -32.98
C MET A 6 20.33 4.48 -31.78
N THR A 7 20.29 5.80 -31.98
CA THR A 7 19.95 6.74 -30.90
C THR A 7 18.47 6.68 -30.51
N SER A 8 17.57 6.45 -31.45
CA SER A 8 16.12 6.33 -31.18
C SER A 8 15.76 5.05 -30.41
N THR A 9 16.41 3.93 -30.73
CA THR A 9 16.22 2.64 -30.03
C THR A 9 16.75 2.70 -28.60
N VAL A 10 17.95 3.26 -28.36
CA VAL A 10 18.53 3.41 -27.01
C VAL A 10 17.67 4.32 -26.12
N ALA A 11 17.17 5.44 -26.66
CA ALA A 11 16.27 6.34 -25.95
C ALA A 11 14.94 5.66 -25.57
N GLY A 12 14.41 4.80 -26.45
CA GLY A 12 13.19 4.01 -26.19
C GLY A 12 13.38 2.99 -25.06
N HIS A 13 14.52 2.28 -25.04
CA HIS A 13 14.83 1.32 -23.99
C HIS A 13 15.07 1.99 -22.62
N PHE A 14 15.74 3.14 -22.59
CA PHE A 14 15.98 3.89 -21.36
C PHE A 14 14.66 4.38 -20.73
N LYS A 15 13.77 4.98 -21.54
CA LYS A 15 12.46 5.45 -21.08
C LYS A 15 11.62 4.31 -20.47
N ARG A 16 11.64 3.11 -21.07
CA ARG A 16 10.94 1.93 -20.52
C ARG A 16 11.53 1.46 -19.20
N ARG A 17 12.86 1.43 -19.09
CA ARG A 17 13.53 1.02 -17.84
C ARG A 17 13.19 1.96 -16.69
N VAL A 18 13.16 3.27 -16.95
CA VAL A 18 12.74 4.28 -15.97
C VAL A 18 11.27 4.10 -15.58
N ALA A 19 10.37 3.91 -16.54
CA ALA A 19 8.94 3.69 -16.27
C ALA A 19 8.69 2.43 -15.41
N ARG A 20 9.43 1.35 -15.65
CA ARG A 20 9.35 0.12 -14.84
C ARG A 20 9.80 0.35 -13.40
N ARG A 21 10.91 1.07 -13.20
CA ARG A 21 11.40 1.42 -11.86
C ARG A 21 10.43 2.35 -11.13
N LEU A 22 9.87 3.32 -11.85
CA LEU A 22 8.85 4.21 -11.32
C LEU A 22 7.59 3.44 -10.90
N PHE A 23 7.12 2.50 -11.72
CA PHE A 23 5.99 1.63 -11.37
C PHE A 23 6.26 0.86 -10.07
N LEU A 24 7.42 0.24 -9.95
CA LEU A 24 7.81 -0.50 -8.73
C LEU A 24 7.88 0.42 -7.51
N PHE A 25 8.45 1.61 -7.66
CA PHE A 25 8.51 2.60 -6.59
C PHE A 25 7.10 3.02 -6.15
N LEU A 26 6.21 3.34 -7.11
CA LEU A 26 4.84 3.73 -6.82
C LEU A 26 4.06 2.60 -6.13
N LEU A 27 4.31 1.34 -6.50
CA LEU A 27 3.69 0.18 -5.85
C LEU A 27 4.21 -0.04 -4.42
N LEU A 28 5.48 0.28 -4.16
CA LEU A 28 6.11 0.10 -2.85
C LEU A 28 5.60 1.08 -1.81
N VAL A 29 5.24 2.31 -2.18
CA VAL A 29 4.77 3.33 -1.23
C VAL A 29 3.58 2.86 -0.38
N PRO A 30 2.45 2.39 -0.94
CA PRO A 30 1.33 1.89 -0.14
C PRO A 30 1.65 0.60 0.63
N LEU A 31 2.68 -0.14 0.21
CA LEU A 31 3.15 -1.34 0.91
C LEU A 31 4.19 -1.04 2.00
N ALA A 32 4.79 0.16 2.00
CA ALA A 32 5.90 0.50 2.89
C ALA A 32 5.57 0.35 4.38
N PRO A 33 4.38 0.78 4.88
CA PRO A 33 4.02 0.56 6.27
C PRO A 33 4.00 -0.92 6.64
N ILE A 34 3.38 -1.75 5.80
CA ILE A 34 3.32 -3.20 5.99
C ILE A 34 4.73 -3.77 6.04
N LEU A 35 5.54 -3.51 5.03
CA LEU A 35 6.90 -4.05 4.92
C LEU A 35 7.78 -3.62 6.09
N SER A 36 7.64 -2.39 6.58
CA SER A 36 8.40 -1.90 7.73
C SER A 36 8.05 -2.61 9.04
N ILE A 37 6.77 -2.84 9.31
CA ILE A 37 6.31 -3.58 10.51
C ILE A 37 6.81 -5.03 10.45
N TRP A 38 6.68 -5.68 9.30
CA TRP A 38 7.13 -7.05 9.10
C TRP A 38 8.66 -7.18 9.21
N ALA A 39 9.41 -6.24 8.63
CA ALA A 39 10.86 -6.22 8.74
C ALA A 39 11.30 -6.10 10.21
N MET A 40 10.69 -5.18 10.96
CA MET A 40 11.00 -5.00 12.37
C MET A 40 10.60 -6.20 13.22
N ALA A 41 9.42 -6.78 12.99
CA ALA A 41 8.99 -7.99 13.67
C ALA A 41 9.93 -9.16 13.38
N THR A 42 10.41 -9.31 12.14
CA THR A 42 11.37 -10.36 11.77
C THR A 42 12.70 -10.16 12.49
N VAL A 43 13.22 -8.94 12.53
CA VAL A 43 14.46 -8.60 13.25
C VAL A 43 14.31 -8.89 14.75
N ALA A 44 13.16 -8.58 15.34
CA ALA A 44 12.86 -8.87 16.74
C ALA A 44 12.83 -10.39 17.01
N LEU A 45 12.15 -11.16 16.17
CA LEU A 45 12.08 -12.63 16.31
C LEU A 45 13.46 -13.28 16.15
N VAL A 46 14.27 -12.83 15.19
CA VAL A 46 15.63 -13.35 14.96
C VAL A 46 16.60 -12.98 16.10
N SER A 47 16.39 -11.84 16.75
CA SER A 47 17.17 -11.42 17.93
C SER A 47 16.73 -12.11 19.23
N GLY A 48 15.72 -12.98 19.18
CA GLY A 48 15.26 -13.79 20.31
C GLY A 48 14.12 -13.16 21.10
N CYS A 49 13.56 -12.03 20.66
CA CYS A 49 12.37 -11.47 21.29
C CYS A 49 11.15 -12.32 21.01
N ARG A 50 10.25 -12.36 21.99
CA ARG A 50 8.95 -12.99 21.87
C ARG A 50 7.86 -11.95 21.75
N VAL A 51 6.79 -12.32 21.06
CA VAL A 51 5.63 -11.44 20.89
C VAL A 51 4.88 -11.23 22.21
N ASP A 52 4.81 -12.26 23.06
CA ASP A 52 4.05 -12.35 24.32
C ASP A 52 4.83 -11.90 25.57
N GLN A 53 6.03 -11.36 25.38
CA GLN A 53 6.87 -10.97 26.50
C GLN A 53 6.30 -9.76 27.24
N THR A 54 6.54 -9.69 28.55
CA THR A 54 6.05 -8.61 29.41
C THR A 54 6.96 -7.39 29.46
N THR A 55 8.20 -7.53 29.00
CA THR A 55 9.22 -6.47 28.96
C THR A 55 9.48 -6.03 27.54
N GLN A 56 9.77 -4.74 27.34
CA GLN A 56 9.96 -4.18 25.99
C GLN A 56 11.15 -4.84 25.27
N CYS A 57 10.92 -5.31 24.04
CA CYS A 57 12.00 -5.78 23.16
C CYS A 57 12.82 -4.59 22.68
N VAL A 58 14.08 -4.56 23.07
CA VAL A 58 15.06 -3.60 22.54
C VAL A 58 16.04 -4.36 21.65
N VAL A 59 16.07 -4.00 20.37
CA VAL A 59 17.07 -4.53 19.42
C VAL A 59 18.07 -3.42 19.14
N ALA A 60 19.33 -3.68 19.52
CA ALA A 60 20.40 -2.68 19.54
C ALA A 60 20.05 -1.47 20.42
N TRP A 61 19.57 -0.38 19.82
CA TRP A 61 19.25 0.90 20.49
C TRP A 61 17.79 1.31 20.34
N PHE A 62 16.98 0.52 19.63
CA PHE A 62 15.60 0.87 19.31
C PHE A 62 14.63 -0.12 19.95
N SER A 63 13.56 0.41 20.53
CA SER A 63 12.46 -0.40 20.99
C SER A 63 11.57 -0.74 19.79
N VAL A 64 11.33 -2.04 19.58
CA VAL A 64 10.62 -2.52 18.39
C VAL A 64 9.19 -1.99 18.35
N ASN A 65 8.57 -1.87 19.52
CA ASN A 65 7.22 -1.33 19.69
C ASN A 65 7.13 0.15 19.31
N GLU A 66 8.12 1.00 19.61
CA GLU A 66 8.08 2.41 19.21
C GLU A 66 8.12 2.57 17.69
N ILE A 67 8.88 1.72 16.99
CA ILE A 67 8.92 1.76 15.53
C ILE A 67 7.58 1.30 14.95
N ILE A 68 7.00 0.23 15.48
CA ILE A 68 5.68 -0.25 15.05
C ILE A 68 4.61 0.83 15.31
N GLU A 69 4.61 1.43 16.49
CA GLU A 69 3.70 2.52 16.87
C GLU A 69 3.87 3.74 15.96
N ALA A 70 5.10 4.19 15.72
CA ALA A 70 5.37 5.31 14.82
C ALA A 70 4.87 5.02 13.39
N THR A 71 5.09 3.82 12.87
CA THR A 71 4.59 3.42 11.56
C THR A 71 3.07 3.42 11.51
N LEU A 72 2.40 2.83 12.51
CA LEU A 72 0.93 2.79 12.57
C LEU A 72 0.33 4.17 12.76
N ARG A 73 1.00 5.04 13.51
CA ARG A 73 0.58 6.41 13.71
C ARG A 73 0.56 7.18 12.39
N VAL A 74 1.59 7.03 11.57
CA VAL A 74 1.69 7.68 10.25
C VAL A 74 0.78 7.03 9.21
N ALA A 75 0.63 5.70 9.25
CA ALA A 75 -0.11 4.97 8.22
C ALA A 75 -1.62 4.91 8.48
N ALA A 76 -2.04 4.92 9.75
CA ALA A 76 -3.44 4.77 10.14
C ALA A 76 -3.93 5.91 11.03
N ALA A 77 -3.29 6.18 12.17
CA ALA A 77 -3.84 7.13 13.15
C ALA A 77 -4.01 8.55 12.58
N SER A 78 -3.00 9.07 11.87
CA SER A 78 -3.10 10.38 11.23
C SER A 78 -4.19 10.44 10.16
N VAL A 79 -4.42 9.34 9.45
CA VAL A 79 -5.46 9.28 8.42
C VAL A 79 -6.84 9.28 9.07
N VAL A 80 -7.04 8.43 10.08
CA VAL A 80 -8.31 8.36 10.82
C VAL A 80 -8.62 9.70 11.50
N GLU A 81 -7.66 10.31 12.19
CA GLU A 81 -7.84 11.60 12.86
C GLU A 81 -8.23 12.72 11.88
N LEU A 82 -7.58 12.78 10.72
CA LEU A 82 -7.91 13.76 9.68
C LEU A 82 -9.31 13.53 9.10
N VAL A 83 -9.70 12.28 8.89
CA VAL A 83 -11.01 11.94 8.35
C VAL A 83 -12.13 12.20 9.36
N GLU A 84 -11.96 11.81 10.61
CA GLU A 84 -12.95 12.07 11.68
C GLU A 84 -13.22 13.56 11.86
N ARG A 85 -12.22 14.41 11.55
CA ARG A 85 -12.37 15.87 11.62
C ARG A 85 -13.21 16.45 10.49
N SER A 86 -13.23 15.84 9.31
CA SER A 86 -14.04 16.31 8.18
C SER A 86 -14.15 15.29 7.04
N ASP A 87 -15.37 15.09 6.52
CA ASP A 87 -15.63 14.31 5.30
C ASP A 87 -14.83 14.80 4.08
N ARG A 88 -14.43 16.07 4.04
CA ARG A 88 -13.58 16.62 2.97
C ARG A 88 -12.21 15.95 2.92
N TRP A 89 -11.67 15.55 4.08
CA TRP A 89 -10.40 14.84 4.15
C TRP A 89 -10.52 13.42 3.63
N LEU A 90 -11.64 12.73 3.87
CA LEU A 90 -11.90 11.41 3.30
C LEU A 90 -11.93 11.48 1.76
N LEU A 91 -12.61 12.49 1.21
CA LEU A 91 -12.63 12.71 -0.23
C LEU A 91 -11.23 13.01 -0.77
N ALA A 92 -10.47 13.90 -0.12
CA ALA A 92 -9.10 14.23 -0.52
C ALA A 92 -8.17 13.00 -0.48
N TYR A 93 -8.30 12.17 0.56
CA TYR A 93 -7.55 10.92 0.70
C TYR A 93 -7.88 9.93 -0.41
N ASN A 94 -9.17 9.70 -0.69
CA ASN A 94 -9.59 8.81 -1.77
C ASN A 94 -9.13 9.33 -3.14
N LEU A 95 -9.20 10.65 -3.38
CA LEU A 95 -8.68 11.27 -4.60
C LEU A 95 -7.16 11.12 -4.73
N ALA A 96 -6.41 11.29 -3.64
CA ALA A 96 -4.97 11.08 -3.64
C ALA A 96 -4.62 9.63 -4.01
N THR A 97 -5.31 8.65 -3.42
CA THR A 97 -5.17 7.23 -3.75
C THR A 97 -5.53 6.96 -5.21
N GLY A 98 -6.60 7.57 -5.72
CA GLY A 98 -7.00 7.46 -7.13
C GLY A 98 -5.96 8.03 -8.09
N LEU A 99 -5.43 9.23 -7.81
CA LEU A 99 -4.35 9.85 -8.59
C LEU A 99 -3.07 9.01 -8.56
N TRP A 100 -2.77 8.42 -7.41
CA TRP A 100 -1.65 7.50 -7.25
C TRP A 100 -1.81 6.27 -8.14
N LEU A 101 -3.01 5.65 -8.13
CA LEU A 101 -3.33 4.53 -9.00
C LEU A 101 -3.20 4.93 -10.48
N VAL A 102 -3.70 6.10 -10.89
CA VAL A 102 -3.55 6.60 -12.25
C VAL A 102 -2.07 6.71 -12.64
N ALA A 103 -1.20 7.20 -11.74
CA ALA A 103 0.24 7.23 -11.99
C ALA A 103 0.82 5.82 -12.20
N CYS A 104 0.42 4.83 -11.38
CA CYS A 104 0.79 3.43 -11.58
C CYS A 104 0.35 2.89 -12.95
N LEU A 105 -0.89 3.16 -13.34
CA LEU A 105 -1.45 2.71 -14.62
C LEU A 105 -0.71 3.33 -15.81
N LEU A 106 -0.39 4.63 -15.74
CA LEU A 106 0.42 5.31 -16.75
C LEU A 106 1.85 4.75 -16.84
N ALA A 107 2.46 4.44 -15.70
CA ALA A 107 3.78 3.81 -15.65
C ALA A 107 3.75 2.39 -16.26
N SER A 108 2.67 1.64 -16.04
CA SER A 108 2.44 0.31 -16.65
C SER A 108 2.36 0.40 -18.19
N VAL A 109 1.59 1.34 -18.73
CA VAL A 109 1.48 1.55 -20.19
C VAL A 109 2.83 1.90 -20.82
N ARG A 110 3.61 2.75 -20.15
CA ARG A 110 4.93 3.18 -20.65
C ARG A 110 6.02 2.13 -20.49
N GLY A 111 5.95 1.29 -19.46
CA GLY A 111 7.00 0.32 -19.13
C GLY A 111 6.90 -1.00 -19.90
N TRP A 112 5.69 -1.41 -20.29
CA TRP A 112 5.42 -2.70 -20.91
C TRP A 112 4.74 -2.54 -22.26
N LEU A 113 5.00 -3.46 -23.19
CA LEU A 113 4.41 -3.46 -24.53
C LEU A 113 3.16 -4.33 -24.61
N ASP A 114 3.20 -5.50 -23.98
CA ASP A 114 2.14 -6.50 -24.09
C ASP A 114 0.88 -6.05 -23.35
N THR A 115 -0.25 -6.11 -24.05
CA THR A 115 -1.57 -5.80 -23.51
C THR A 115 -1.87 -6.60 -22.24
N LEU A 116 -1.56 -7.90 -22.25
CA LEU A 116 -1.82 -8.80 -21.13
C LEU A 116 -0.94 -8.46 -19.92
N SER A 117 0.33 -8.11 -20.14
CA SER A 117 1.20 -7.65 -19.06
C SER A 117 0.71 -6.33 -18.47
N ARG A 118 0.28 -5.38 -19.31
CA ARG A 118 -0.26 -4.09 -18.87
C ARG A 118 -1.54 -4.24 -18.05
N THR A 119 -2.45 -5.13 -18.44
CA THR A 119 -3.70 -5.35 -17.71
C THR A 119 -3.45 -6.06 -16.38
N LEU A 120 -2.58 -7.08 -16.34
CA LEU A 120 -2.21 -7.76 -15.10
C LEU A 120 -1.49 -6.81 -14.11
N LEU A 121 -0.55 -6.01 -14.59
CA LEU A 121 0.13 -5.01 -13.76
C LEU A 121 -0.82 -3.91 -13.28
N GLY A 122 -1.75 -3.51 -14.15
CA GLY A 122 -2.82 -2.58 -13.76
C GLY A 122 -3.70 -3.18 -12.66
N LEU A 123 -4.11 -4.44 -12.80
CA LEU A 123 -4.92 -5.14 -11.80
C LEU A 123 -4.17 -5.25 -10.47
N LEU A 124 -2.88 -5.63 -10.51
CA LEU A 124 -2.04 -5.69 -9.33
C LEU A 124 -1.95 -4.32 -8.63
N ALA A 125 -1.68 -3.26 -9.38
CA ALA A 125 -1.62 -1.91 -8.84
C ALA A 125 -2.95 -1.48 -8.21
N THR A 126 -4.07 -1.83 -8.84
CA THR A 126 -5.41 -1.58 -8.30
C THR A 126 -5.63 -2.32 -6.99
N ILE A 127 -5.31 -3.61 -6.91
CA ILE A 127 -5.45 -4.39 -5.68
C ILE A 127 -4.58 -3.77 -4.58
N VAL A 128 -3.33 -3.44 -4.88
CA VAL A 128 -2.43 -2.82 -3.89
C VAL A 128 -2.97 -1.46 -3.42
N CYS A 129 -3.39 -0.57 -4.32
CA CYS A 129 -3.88 0.76 -3.94
C CYS A 129 -5.27 0.71 -3.27
N ALA A 130 -6.11 -0.26 -3.62
CA ALA A 130 -7.44 -0.42 -3.04
C ALA A 130 -7.40 -1.07 -1.65
N PHE A 131 -6.43 -1.96 -1.39
CA PHE A 131 -6.40 -2.73 -0.15
C PHE A 131 -5.27 -2.34 0.80
N ALA A 132 -4.05 -2.11 0.32
CA ALA A 132 -2.90 -1.89 1.22
C ALA A 132 -3.06 -0.65 2.12
N PRO A 133 -3.59 0.50 1.66
CA PRO A 133 -3.75 1.65 2.53
C PRO A 133 -4.78 1.44 3.65
N TYR A 134 -5.81 0.61 3.43
CA TYR A 134 -6.91 0.42 4.39
C TYR A 134 -6.73 -0.84 5.25
N PHE A 135 -6.37 -1.95 4.63
CA PHE A 135 -6.22 -3.26 5.27
C PHE A 135 -4.77 -3.59 5.63
N GLY A 136 -3.79 -2.89 5.07
CA GLY A 136 -2.38 -3.13 5.34
C GLY A 136 -2.03 -3.04 6.82
N PRO A 137 -2.39 -1.95 7.51
CA PRO A 137 -2.12 -1.78 8.93
C PRO A 137 -2.70 -2.92 9.79
N ILE A 138 -3.98 -3.27 9.59
CA ILE A 138 -4.63 -4.35 10.35
C ILE A 138 -4.02 -5.73 10.04
N LEU A 139 -3.64 -6.00 8.78
CA LEU A 139 -2.96 -7.25 8.42
C LEU A 139 -1.56 -7.35 9.03
N ALA A 140 -0.85 -6.22 9.12
CA ALA A 140 0.48 -6.16 9.71
C ALA A 140 0.43 -6.46 11.22
N ILE A 141 -0.55 -5.91 11.95
CA ILE A 141 -0.69 -6.17 13.38
C ILE A 141 -1.40 -7.49 13.69
N GLY A 142 -2.37 -7.93 12.88
CA GLY A 142 -3.20 -9.10 13.19
C GLY A 142 -2.43 -10.42 13.27
N LEU A 143 -1.33 -10.53 12.53
CA LEU A 143 -0.42 -11.69 12.61
C LEU A 143 0.52 -11.62 13.82
N LEU A 144 0.78 -10.42 14.33
CA LEU A 144 1.57 -10.17 15.53
C LEU A 144 0.72 -10.21 16.80
N SER A 145 -0.57 -9.94 16.74
CA SER A 145 -1.46 -9.89 17.92
C SER A 145 -2.08 -11.25 18.28
N ARG A 146 -1.44 -12.38 17.92
CA ARG A 146 -2.01 -13.74 18.09
C ARG A 146 -2.35 -14.02 19.56
N GLY A 147 -3.64 -13.88 19.87
CA GLY A 147 -4.28 -14.20 21.14
C GLY A 147 -4.50 -12.97 22.02
N TRP A 148 -5.71 -12.40 22.06
CA TRP A 148 -6.25 -11.53 23.13
C TRP A 148 -5.51 -10.22 23.49
N HIS A 149 -4.33 -9.93 22.93
CA HIS A 149 -3.47 -8.82 23.40
C HIS A 149 -3.81 -7.47 22.77
N CYS A 150 -4.77 -7.41 21.85
CA CYS A 150 -5.26 -6.18 21.22
C CYS A 150 -6.79 -6.22 21.06
N GLU A 151 -7.50 -6.78 22.05
CA GLU A 151 -8.96 -6.76 22.06
C GLU A 151 -9.49 -5.42 22.58
N PRO A 152 -10.49 -4.83 21.90
CA PRO A 152 -11.14 -3.63 22.39
C PRO A 152 -11.95 -3.97 23.65
N ASN A 153 -11.65 -3.31 24.77
CA ASN A 153 -12.50 -3.35 25.96
C ASN A 153 -13.89 -2.77 25.62
N ALA A 154 -14.92 -3.01 26.45
CA ALA A 154 -16.30 -2.56 26.21
C ALA A 154 -16.50 -1.02 26.03
N GLY A 155 -15.45 -0.22 26.24
CA GLY A 155 -15.38 1.22 25.93
C GLY A 155 -14.49 1.59 24.72
N GLY A 156 -14.02 0.62 23.93
CA GLY A 156 -13.23 0.85 22.72
C GLY A 156 -11.72 1.09 22.93
N VAL A 157 -11.21 1.03 24.16
CA VAL A 157 -9.79 1.27 24.49
C VAL A 157 -9.23 0.05 25.23
N GLY A 158 -8.53 -0.82 24.51
CA GLY A 158 -7.74 -1.91 25.09
C GLY A 158 -6.25 -1.63 24.91
N ASP A 159 -5.44 -1.97 25.92
CA ASP A 159 -3.97 -1.89 25.85
C ASP A 159 -3.46 -2.90 24.82
N CYS A 160 -3.21 -2.46 23.59
CA CYS A 160 -2.58 -3.32 22.59
C CYS A 160 -1.08 -3.41 22.87
N ARG A 161 -0.58 -4.59 23.21
CA ARG A 161 0.85 -4.80 23.48
C ARG A 161 1.49 -5.74 22.46
N ILE A 162 2.58 -5.28 21.85
CA ILE A 162 3.37 -6.06 20.90
C ILE A 162 4.84 -5.99 21.35
N PHE A 163 5.49 -7.15 21.49
CA PHE A 163 6.86 -7.25 22.01
C PHE A 163 7.07 -6.57 23.38
N GLY A 164 6.05 -6.65 24.25
CA GLY A 164 6.07 -6.09 25.60
C GLY A 164 5.90 -4.57 25.73
N GLY A 165 5.68 -3.85 24.63
CA GLY A 165 5.39 -2.43 24.61
C GLY A 165 3.99 -2.09 24.10
N ALA A 166 3.43 -0.97 24.55
CA ALA A 166 2.11 -0.49 24.11
C ALA A 166 2.15 0.07 22.68
N VAL A 167 1.07 -0.17 21.94
CA VAL A 167 0.84 0.24 20.55
C VAL A 167 -0.55 0.84 20.45
N ASP A 168 -0.69 2.09 20.89
CA ASP A 168 -1.97 2.79 21.00
C ASP A 168 -2.63 3.01 19.63
N SER A 169 -1.82 3.18 18.57
CA SER A 169 -2.31 3.38 17.20
C SER A 169 -2.90 2.12 16.55
N ALA A 170 -2.86 0.96 17.22
CA ALA A 170 -3.45 -0.28 16.72
C ALA A 170 -4.98 -0.16 16.52
N HIS A 171 -5.67 0.62 17.36
CA HIS A 171 -7.11 0.82 17.20
C HIS A 171 -7.45 1.59 15.92
N ALA A 172 -6.63 2.58 15.55
CA ALA A 172 -6.80 3.32 14.31
C ALA A 172 -6.61 2.42 13.07
N ALA A 173 -5.70 1.44 13.14
CA ALA A 173 -5.54 0.45 12.08
C ALA A 173 -6.80 -0.40 11.86
N VAL A 174 -7.53 -0.71 12.93
CA VAL A 174 -8.81 -1.44 12.84
C VAL A 174 -9.91 -0.54 12.27
N ARG A 175 -10.03 0.70 12.77
CA ARG A 175 -11.01 1.67 12.24
C ARG A 175 -10.82 1.93 10.75
N LEU A 176 -9.59 2.02 10.27
CA LEU A 176 -9.30 2.26 8.85
C LEU A 176 -9.84 1.16 7.92
N ALA A 177 -9.99 -0.06 8.43
CA ALA A 177 -10.56 -1.19 7.72
C ALA A 177 -12.10 -1.21 7.74
N GLU A 178 -12.75 -0.28 8.47
CA GLU A 178 -14.21 -0.22 8.51
C GLU A 178 -14.80 0.07 7.13
N PRO A 179 -16.01 -0.46 6.83
CA PRO A 179 -16.66 -0.25 5.53
C PRO A 179 -16.91 1.23 5.22
N THR A 180 -17.17 2.04 6.25
CA THR A 180 -17.42 3.48 6.11
C THR A 180 -16.25 4.22 5.45
N LEU A 181 -15.02 3.81 5.76
CA LEU A 181 -13.78 4.44 5.29
C LEU A 181 -13.23 3.76 4.03
N SER A 182 -13.26 2.43 3.98
CA SER A 182 -12.60 1.65 2.93
C SER A 182 -13.40 1.56 1.62
N PHE A 183 -14.73 1.52 1.69
CA PHE A 183 -15.57 1.18 0.54
C PHE A 183 -15.48 2.21 -0.59
N GLY A 184 -15.45 3.50 -0.24
CA GLY A 184 -15.32 4.59 -1.22
C GLY A 184 -14.02 4.51 -2.03
N GLY A 185 -12.89 4.24 -1.35
CA GLY A 185 -11.59 4.07 -2.00
C GLY A 185 -11.52 2.84 -2.91
N ILE A 186 -12.06 1.72 -2.45
CA ILE A 186 -12.11 0.46 -3.21
C ILE A 186 -12.94 0.64 -4.49
N ILE A 187 -14.14 1.22 -4.38
CA ILE A 187 -15.00 1.49 -5.55
C ILE A 187 -14.28 2.41 -6.54
N LEU A 188 -13.70 3.50 -6.06
CA LEU A 188 -12.97 4.44 -6.91
C LEU A 188 -11.84 3.75 -7.67
N CYS A 189 -11.02 2.96 -6.97
CA CYS A 189 -9.93 2.20 -7.60
C CYS A 189 -10.46 1.19 -8.64
N GLY A 190 -11.57 0.51 -8.34
CA GLY A 190 -12.22 -0.43 -9.26
C GLY A 190 -12.71 0.25 -10.54
N VAL A 191 -13.38 1.40 -10.42
CA VAL A 191 -13.86 2.18 -11.57
C VAL A 191 -12.69 2.66 -12.44
N LEU A 192 -11.61 3.18 -11.82
CA LEU A 192 -10.41 3.61 -12.54
C LEU A 192 -9.75 2.46 -13.31
N PHE A 193 -9.65 1.29 -12.69
CA PHE A 193 -9.12 0.10 -13.35
C PHE A 193 -10.01 -0.36 -14.52
N LEU A 194 -11.32 -0.34 -14.35
CA LEU A 194 -12.25 -0.73 -15.41
C LEU A 194 -12.09 0.19 -16.64
N GLY A 195 -12.05 1.51 -16.42
CA GLY A 195 -11.81 2.48 -17.49
C GLY A 195 -10.47 2.26 -18.19
N TYR A 196 -9.42 1.96 -17.42
CA TYR A 196 -8.11 1.60 -17.95
C TYR A 196 -8.11 0.31 -18.79
N ALA A 197 -8.76 -0.74 -18.29
CA ALA A 197 -8.85 -2.03 -18.98
C ALA A 197 -9.60 -1.89 -20.31
N ILE A 198 -10.72 -1.16 -20.31
CA ILE A 198 -11.48 -0.83 -21.53
C ILE A 198 -10.57 -0.09 -22.53
N ALA A 199 -9.91 0.99 -22.10
CA ALA A 199 -9.04 1.77 -22.98
C ALA A 199 -7.94 0.93 -23.64
N ILE A 200 -7.29 0.05 -22.88
CA ILE A 200 -6.24 -0.84 -23.41
C ILE A 200 -6.80 -1.84 -24.44
N VAL A 201 -7.95 -2.44 -24.15
CA VAL A 201 -8.60 -3.40 -25.04
C VAL A 201 -9.06 -2.70 -26.32
N SER A 202 -9.69 -1.53 -26.21
CA SER A 202 -10.13 -0.73 -27.36
C SER A 202 -8.99 -0.36 -28.28
N VAL A 203 -7.84 0.10 -27.74
CA VAL A 203 -6.66 0.42 -28.56
C VAL A 203 -6.14 -0.81 -29.29
N ARG A 204 -6.15 -1.99 -28.64
CA ARG A 204 -5.71 -3.24 -29.29
C ARG A 204 -6.65 -3.67 -30.41
N LEU A 205 -7.96 -3.54 -30.21
CA LEU A 205 -8.97 -3.87 -31.23
C LEU A 205 -8.83 -2.95 -32.45
N LEU A 206 -8.74 -1.63 -32.24
CA LEU A 206 -8.53 -0.66 -33.32
C LEU A 206 -7.23 -0.91 -34.11
N SER A 207 -6.16 -1.32 -33.42
CA SER A 207 -4.90 -1.68 -34.09
C SER A 207 -4.95 -2.98 -34.89
N ARG A 208 -5.92 -3.87 -34.61
CA ARG A 208 -6.14 -5.09 -35.39
C ARG A 208 -6.96 -4.82 -36.64
N ASP A 209 -7.91 -3.90 -36.58
CA ASP A 209 -8.76 -3.55 -37.73
C ASP A 209 -8.03 -2.73 -38.80
N THR A 210 -6.84 -2.20 -38.47
CA THR A 210 -6.00 -1.37 -39.34
C THR A 210 -4.79 -2.11 -39.93
N ALA A 211 -4.61 -3.39 -39.59
CA ALA A 211 -3.50 -4.24 -40.05
C ALA A 211 -4.02 -5.36 -40.96
#